data_AF-A0A4P9WHL8-F1
#
_entry.id   AF-A0A4P9WHL8-F1
#
_cell.length_a   1.000
_cell.length_b   1.000
_cell.length_c   1.000
_cell.angle_alpha   90.00
_cell.angle_beta   90.00
_cell.angle_gamma   90.00
#
_symmetry.space_group_name_H-M   'P 1'
#
loop_
_entity.id
_entity.type
_entity.pdbx_description
1 polymer ?
#
loop_
_entity_poly.entity_id
_entity_poly.type
_entity_poly.pdbx_seq_one_letter_code
_entity_poly.pdbx_strand_id
1 'polypeptide(L)' 'KVKAKKDPNAPKKPPTSYLLFSIETRPQLKNDNPEASFGALGKMLGDAWKVLPDNEKETYKVRAEAEKTRYDQEMANYHP' A
#
# COMPACT_ATOMS: atom_id res chain seq x y z
N LYS A 1 13.70 3.24 -17.98
CA LYS A 1 13.46 4.43 -17.12
C LYS A 1 14.18 4.21 -15.79
N VAL A 2 15.34 4.84 -15.61
CA VAL A 2 16.10 4.80 -14.34
C VAL A 2 15.28 5.57 -13.30
N LYS A 3 14.80 4.89 -12.25
CA LYS A 3 14.12 5.57 -11.15
C LYS A 3 15.15 6.49 -10.51
N ALA A 4 14.96 7.81 -10.59
CA ALA A 4 15.78 8.78 -9.89
C ALA A 4 15.94 8.34 -8.44
N LYS A 5 17.19 8.32 -7.95
CA LYS A 5 17.52 7.97 -6.57
C LYS A 5 16.67 8.90 -5.68
N LYS A 6 15.60 8.37 -5.10
CA LYS A 6 14.85 9.11 -4.09
C LYS A 6 15.81 9.32 -2.94
N ASP A 7 15.94 10.58 -2.51
CA ASP A 7 16.75 10.94 -1.37
C ASP A 7 16.44 9.98 -0.21
N PRO A 8 17.46 9.34 0.38
CA PRO A 8 17.25 8.32 1.42
C PRO A 8 16.54 8.88 2.66
N ASN A 9 16.58 10.21 2.86
CA ASN A 9 15.93 10.90 3.95
C ASN A 9 14.52 11.39 3.59
N ALA A 10 14.13 11.39 2.31
CA ALA A 10 12.80 11.84 1.94
C ALA A 10 11.76 10.86 2.48
N PRO A 11 10.74 11.35 3.21
CA PRO A 11 9.67 10.49 3.65
C PRO A 11 9.07 9.82 2.41
N LYS A 12 8.79 8.52 2.55
CA LYS A 12 8.29 7.67 1.47
C LYS A 12 6.80 7.89 1.27
N LYS A 13 6.37 8.17 0.02
CA LYS A 13 4.96 8.46 -0.31
C LYS A 13 3.99 7.56 0.45
N PRO A 14 2.91 8.13 1.02
CA PRO A 14 2.01 7.37 1.88
C PRO A 14 1.32 6.29 1.03
N PRO A 15 1.12 5.10 1.60
CA PRO A 15 0.40 4.04 0.92
C PRO A 15 -1.06 4.46 0.70
N THR A 16 -1.59 4.20 -0.49
CA THR A 16 -3.03 4.38 -0.75
C THR A 16 -3.83 3.27 -0.06
N SER A 17 -5.15 3.41 0.03
CA SER A 17 -6.04 2.40 0.62
C SER A 17 -5.85 1.01 0.01
N TYR A 18 -5.76 0.93 -1.32
CA TYR A 18 -5.43 -0.31 -2.02
C TYR A 18 -4.02 -0.84 -1.67
N LEU A 19 -3.03 0.04 -1.52
CA LEU A 19 -1.66 -0.38 -1.22
C LEU A 19 -1.56 -0.92 0.21
N LEU A 20 -2.27 -0.33 1.18
CA LEU A 20 -2.37 -0.86 2.54
C LEU A 20 -2.98 -2.26 2.54
N PHE A 21 -4.13 -2.44 1.90
CA PHE A 21 -4.75 -3.75 1.70
C PHE A 21 -3.78 -4.74 1.03
N SER A 22 -3.13 -4.32 -0.06
CA SER A 22 -2.14 -5.14 -0.76
C SER A 22 -0.88 -5.42 0.06
N ILE A 23 -0.56 -4.68 1.13
CA ILE A 23 0.58 -4.97 1.99
C ILE A 23 0.16 -5.99 3.07
N GLU A 24 -1.05 -5.87 3.61
CA GLU A 24 -1.58 -6.77 4.64
C GLU A 24 -2.00 -8.14 4.08
N THR A 25 -2.70 -8.17 2.94
CA THR A 25 -3.27 -9.41 2.36
C THR A 25 -2.27 -10.20 1.53
N ARG A 26 -1.28 -9.53 0.95
CA ARG A 26 -0.27 -10.18 0.11
C ARG A 26 0.61 -11.23 0.84
N PRO A 27 1.09 -11.02 2.08
CA PRO A 27 1.78 -12.08 2.82
C PRO A 27 0.85 -13.25 3.13
N GLN A 28 -0.44 -13.01 3.41
CA GLN A 28 -1.44 -14.09 3.57
C GLN A 28 -1.57 -14.90 2.28
N LEU A 29 -1.81 -14.23 1.13
CA LEU A 29 -1.92 -14.91 -0.16
C LEU A 29 -0.63 -15.65 -0.55
N LYS A 30 0.55 -15.10 -0.22
CA LYS A 30 1.82 -15.77 -0.45
C LYS A 30 2.02 -16.96 0.49
N ASN A 31 1.49 -16.91 1.71
CA ASN A 31 1.54 -18.02 2.64
C ASN A 31 0.62 -19.16 2.20
N ASP A 32 -0.57 -18.82 1.72
CA ASP A 32 -1.54 -19.78 1.17
C ASP A 32 -1.11 -20.32 -0.20
N ASN A 33 -0.42 -19.49 -0.99
CA ASN A 33 0.07 -19.83 -2.33
C ASN A 33 1.57 -19.49 -2.45
N PRO A 34 2.46 -20.28 -1.80
CA PRO A 34 3.90 -20.03 -1.83
C PRO A 34 4.50 -20.17 -3.23
N GLU A 35 3.87 -20.95 -4.12
CA GLU A 35 4.25 -21.12 -5.52
C GLU A 35 3.68 -20.03 -6.45
N ALA A 36 2.71 -19.22 -5.99
CA ALA A 36 2.12 -18.19 -6.83
C ALA A 36 3.12 -17.06 -7.09
N SER A 37 3.32 -16.76 -8.37
CA SER A 37 4.14 -15.64 -8.78
C SER A 37 3.53 -14.30 -8.33
N PHE A 38 4.39 -13.30 -8.15
CA PHE A 38 4.02 -11.94 -7.75
C PHE A 38 2.90 -11.34 -8.64
N GLY A 39 2.90 -11.67 -9.94
CA GLY A 39 1.86 -11.24 -10.88
C GLY A 39 0.50 -11.91 -10.62
N ALA A 40 0.50 -13.19 -10.25
CA ALA A 40 -0.73 -13.91 -9.90
C ALA A 40 -1.32 -13.37 -8.58
N LEU A 41 -0.47 -13.17 -7.57
CA LEU A 41 -0.86 -12.54 -6.30
C LEU A 41 -1.44 -11.14 -6.52
N GLY A 42 -0.80 -10.34 -7.39
CA GLY A 42 -1.30 -9.00 -7.74
C GLY A 42 -2.68 -9.01 -8.40
N LYS A 43 -2.95 -10.01 -9.25
CA LYS A 43 -4.27 -10.18 -9.87
C LYS A 43 -5.32 -10.56 -8.81
N MET A 44 -5.02 -11.54 -7.96
CA MET A 44 -5.89 -11.94 -6.85
C MET A 44 -6.20 -10.78 -5.90
N LEU A 45 -5.20 -9.96 -5.55
CA LEU A 45 -5.39 -8.76 -4.73
C LEU A 45 -6.29 -7.73 -5.39
N GLY A 46 -6.11 -7.50 -6.70
CA GLY A 46 -6.94 -6.58 -7.46
C GLY A 46 -8.40 -7.03 -7.50
N ASP A 47 -8.63 -8.33 -7.70
CA ASP A 47 -9.97 -8.92 -7.69
C ASP A 47 -10.57 -8.90 -6.28
N ALA A 48 -9.80 -9.28 -5.26
CA ALA A 48 -10.20 -9.22 -3.84
C ALA A 48 -10.60 -7.79 -3.43
N TRP A 49 -9.82 -6.78 -3.84
CA TRP A 49 -10.15 -5.38 -3.57
C TRP A 49 -11.44 -4.92 -4.25
N LYS A 50 -11.71 -5.38 -5.49
CA LYS A 50 -12.96 -5.04 -6.18
C LYS A 50 -14.17 -5.61 -5.46
N VAL A 51 -14.10 -6.87 -5.02
CA VAL A 51 -15.18 -7.56 -4.32
C VAL A 51 -15.26 -7.20 -2.83
N LEU A 52 -14.23 -6.55 -2.28
CA LEU A 52 -14.21 -6.13 -0.88
C LEU A 52 -15.42 -5.24 -0.56
N PRO A 53 -16.12 -5.47 0.57
CA PRO A 53 -17.26 -4.65 0.96
C PRO A 53 -16.83 -3.20 1.21
N ASP A 54 -17.76 -2.26 0.98
CA ASP A 54 -17.49 -0.84 1.14
C ASP A 54 -17.06 -0.47 2.56
N ASN A 55 -17.52 -1.19 3.59
CA ASN A 55 -17.10 -0.93 4.98
C ASN A 55 -15.60 -1.20 5.19
N GLU A 56 -15.07 -2.27 4.60
CA GLU A 56 -13.65 -2.60 4.71
C GLU A 56 -12.84 -1.65 3.83
N LYS A 57 -13.30 -1.37 2.61
CA LYS A 57 -12.69 -0.34 1.76
C LYS A 57 -12.62 1.00 2.48
N GLU A 58 -13.67 1.39 3.18
CA GLU A 58 -13.74 2.62 3.97
C GLU A 58 -12.75 2.59 5.14
N THR A 59 -12.64 1.47 5.85
CA THR A 59 -11.61 1.29 6.89
C THR A 59 -10.20 1.51 6.32
N TYR A 60 -9.89 0.93 5.15
CA TYR A 60 -8.60 1.16 4.48
C TYR A 60 -8.45 2.59 3.94
N LYS A 61 -9.53 3.26 3.50
CA LYS A 61 -9.51 4.67 3.10
C LYS A 61 -9.17 5.57 4.29
N VAL A 62 -9.83 5.39 5.43
CA VAL A 62 -9.57 6.16 6.65
C VAL A 62 -8.13 5.92 7.12
N ARG A 63 -7.65 4.67 7.14
CA ARG A 63 -6.24 4.36 7.46
C ARG A 63 -5.26 5.01 6.48
N ALA A 64 -5.56 4.98 5.19
CA ALA A 64 -4.71 5.62 4.17
C ALA A 64 -4.69 7.14 4.31
N GLU A 65 -5.81 7.77 4.69
CA GLU A 65 -5.90 9.20 4.95
C GLU A 65 -5.11 9.59 6.22
N ALA A 66 -5.18 8.76 7.26
CA ALA A 66 -4.37 8.92 8.47
C ALA A 66 -2.85 8.81 8.16
N GLU A 67 -2.44 7.79 7.40
CA GLU A 67 -1.04 7.66 6.97
C GLU A 67 -0.61 8.78 6.04
N LYS A 68 -1.51 9.26 5.17
CA LYS A 68 -1.25 10.44 4.34
C LYS A 68 -1.02 11.68 5.22
N THR A 69 -1.83 11.88 6.23
CA THR A 69 -1.68 13.01 7.16
C THR A 69 -0.36 12.93 7.92
N ARG A 70 0.00 11.73 8.42
CA ARG A 70 1.30 11.49 9.07
C ARG A 70 2.45 11.78 8.10
N TYR A 71 2.34 11.32 6.86
CA TYR A 71 3.31 11.60 5.81
C TYR A 71 3.46 13.10 5.54
N ASP A 72 2.35 13.82 5.39
CA ASP A 72 2.36 15.28 5.16
C ASP A 72 3.06 16.00 6.34
N GLN A 73 2.87 15.56 7.57
CA GLN A 73 3.58 16.06 8.75
C GLN A 73 5.09 15.72 8.70
N GLU A 74 5.46 14.47 8.43
CA GLU A 74 6.86 14.08 8.30
C GLU A 74 7.55 14.79 7.13
N MET A 75 6.83 15.07 6.04
CA MET A 75 7.32 15.88 4.91
C MET A 75 7.48 17.34 5.30
N ALA A 76 6.55 17.90 6.08
CA ALA A 76 6.67 19.27 6.57
C ALA A 76 7.91 19.46 7.47
N ASN A 77 8.27 18.42 8.22
CA ASN A 77 9.49 18.37 9.04
C ASN A 77 10.73 17.89 8.27
N TYR A 78 10.57 17.45 7.01
CA TYR A 78 11.68 17.00 6.19
C TYR A 78 12.40 18.20 5.57
N HIS A 79 13.61 18.47 6.08
CA HIS A 79 14.56 19.38 5.47
C HIS A 79 15.65 18.57 4.76
N PRO A 80 15.76 18.64 3.42
CA PRO A 80 16.79 17.94 2.64
C PRO A 80 18.20 18.49 2.88
#